data_AF-A0A849Z8M1-F1
#
_entry.id   AF-A0A849Z8M1-F1
#
_cell.length_a   1.000
_cell.length_b   1.000
_cell.length_c   1.000
_cell.angle_alpha   90.00
_cell.angle_beta   90.00
_cell.angle_gamma   90.00
#
_symmetry.space_group_name_H-M   'P 1'
#
loop_
_entity.id
_entity.type
_entity.pdbx_description
1 polymer ?
#
loop_
_entity_poly.entity_id
_entity_poly.type
_entity_poly.pdbx_seq_one_letter_code
_entity_poly.pdbx_strand_id
1 'polypeptide(L)'
;MLRDAGFKIERAKLAQQPSERITTTLVPEDEIWRFRKGDETGVVNAVRDKGDGLYVVGLDDHVGFLDVLDKEVRFCHASYTHDADVRCEDPLGSVPFESDYHVVGRLFSGPMIDAWLSGTTIETRTK
;
A
#
# COMPACT_ATOMS: atom_id res chain seq x y z
N MET A 1 0.96 9.05 8.95
CA MET A 1 0.13 7.86 9.25
C MET A 1 0.93 6.80 10.00
N LEU A 2 1.72 5.90 9.38
CA LEU A 2 2.39 4.80 10.12
C LEU A 2 3.32 5.26 11.26
N ARG A 3 4.13 6.31 11.03
CA ARG A 3 4.95 6.91 12.09
C ARG A 3 4.12 7.39 13.27
N ASP A 4 2.96 7.99 12.98
CA ASP A 4 2.09 8.57 14.00
C ASP A 4 1.29 7.47 14.74
N ALA A 5 1.20 6.26 14.18
CA ALA A 5 0.78 5.03 14.85
C ALA A 5 1.89 4.35 15.68
N GLY A 6 3.06 4.98 15.80
CA GLY A 6 4.17 4.50 16.65
C GLY A 6 5.20 3.62 15.95
N PHE A 7 5.07 3.35 14.64
CA PHE A 7 6.11 2.65 13.89
C PHE A 7 7.35 3.54 13.72
N LYS A 8 8.54 3.00 14.02
CA LYS A 8 9.80 3.69 13.74
C LYS A 8 10.19 3.47 12.29
N ILE A 9 9.89 4.44 11.43
CA ILE A 9 10.16 4.38 9.99
C ILE A 9 10.99 5.59 9.59
N GLU A 10 11.94 5.40 8.67
CA GLU A 10 12.68 6.49 8.02
C GLU A 10 11.79 7.31 7.06
N ARG A 11 10.78 8.00 7.60
CA ARG A 11 9.66 8.61 6.86
C ARG A 11 10.08 9.48 5.67
N ALA A 12 11.12 10.29 5.82
CA ALA A 12 11.58 11.18 4.73
C ALA A 12 12.23 10.40 3.58
N LYS A 13 13.07 9.41 3.88
CA LYS A 13 13.71 8.57 2.87
C LYS A 13 12.69 7.69 2.16
N LEU A 14 11.77 7.08 2.91
CA LEU A 14 10.72 6.22 2.37
C LEU A 14 9.84 6.99 1.37
N ALA A 15 9.41 8.19 1.73
CA ALA A 15 8.55 9.02 0.88
C ALA A 15 9.21 9.50 -0.42
N GLN A 16 10.53 9.38 -0.55
CA GLN A 16 11.29 9.72 -1.75
C GLN A 16 11.51 8.52 -2.67
N GLN A 17 11.12 7.31 -2.26
CA GLN A 17 11.33 6.12 -3.06
C GLN A 17 10.21 5.93 -4.10
N PRO A 18 10.49 5.21 -5.21
CA PRO A 18 9.44 4.69 -6.08
C PRO A 18 8.40 3.88 -5.28
N SER A 19 7.16 3.87 -5.73
CA SER A 19 6.03 3.22 -5.04
C SER A 19 6.26 1.74 -4.71
N GLU A 20 6.89 0.96 -5.61
CA GLU A 20 7.29 -0.43 -5.36
C GLU A 20 8.30 -0.54 -4.20
N ARG A 21 9.23 0.41 -4.12
CA ARG A 21 10.22 0.46 -3.04
C ARG A 21 9.61 0.82 -1.69
N ILE A 22 8.57 1.64 -1.71
CA ILE A 22 7.75 1.88 -0.52
C ILE A 22 7.11 0.57 -0.05
N THR A 23 6.47 -0.16 -0.96
CA THR A 23 5.81 -1.44 -0.64
C THR A 23 6.79 -2.49 -0.14
N THR A 24 7.89 -2.73 -0.86
CA THR A 24 8.92 -3.72 -0.50
C THR A 24 9.72 -3.36 0.76
N THR A 25 9.68 -2.10 1.20
CA THR A 25 10.23 -1.71 2.52
C THR A 25 9.31 -2.15 3.65
N LEU A 26 8.01 -2.02 3.47
CA LEU A 26 7.01 -2.23 4.52
C LEU A 26 6.57 -3.69 4.65
N VAL A 27 6.70 -4.48 3.58
CA VAL A 27 6.14 -5.83 3.47
C VAL A 27 7.25 -6.80 3.03
N PRO A 28 7.33 -8.02 3.62
CA PRO A 28 8.28 -9.03 3.17
C PRO A 28 7.92 -9.55 1.77
N GLU A 29 8.91 -9.99 1.01
CA GLU A 29 8.78 -10.29 -0.43
C GLU A 29 7.76 -11.39 -0.75
N ASP A 30 7.61 -12.37 0.15
CA ASP A 30 6.65 -13.48 0.06
C ASP A 30 5.19 -13.08 0.33
N GLU A 31 4.97 -11.86 0.85
CA GLU A 31 3.66 -11.25 1.04
C GLU A 31 3.37 -10.13 0.02
N ILE A 32 4.17 -10.05 -1.05
CA ILE A 32 3.99 -9.07 -2.13
C ILE A 32 3.41 -9.74 -3.37
N TRP A 33 2.40 -9.10 -3.95
CA TRP A 33 1.77 -9.49 -5.21
C TRP A 33 1.97 -8.39 -6.25
N ARG A 34 2.35 -8.80 -7.46
CA ARG A 34 2.62 -7.89 -8.58
C ARG A 34 1.68 -8.19 -9.72
N PHE A 35 0.96 -7.17 -10.15
CA PHE A 35 0.00 -7.23 -11.25
C PHE A 35 0.50 -6.33 -12.37
N ARG A 36 0.34 -6.77 -13.62
CA ARG A 36 0.84 -6.07 -14.82
C ARG A 36 -0.28 -5.97 -15.85
N LYS A 37 -0.19 -4.94 -16.70
CA LYS A 37 -1.06 -4.66 -17.86
C LYS A 37 -2.46 -4.13 -17.50
N GLY A 38 -2.60 -3.27 -16.50
CA GLY A 38 -3.88 -2.61 -16.17
C GLY A 38 -4.98 -3.61 -15.82
N ASP A 39 -4.69 -4.50 -14.87
CA ASP A 39 -5.66 -5.49 -14.38
C ASP A 39 -6.20 -5.08 -13.00
N GLU A 40 -6.81 -3.89 -12.91
CA GLU A 40 -7.35 -3.34 -11.66
C GLU A 40 -8.41 -4.27 -11.06
N THR A 41 -9.24 -4.87 -11.92
CA THR A 41 -10.24 -5.86 -11.48
C THR A 41 -9.57 -7.09 -10.88
N GLY A 42 -8.51 -7.60 -11.49
CA GLY A 42 -7.71 -8.69 -10.94
C GLY A 42 -7.05 -8.33 -9.61
N VAL A 43 -6.51 -7.12 -9.48
CA VAL A 43 -5.95 -6.60 -8.23
C VAL A 43 -7.01 -6.60 -7.12
N VAL A 44 -8.17 -5.99 -7.38
CA VAL A 44 -9.26 -5.86 -6.41
C VAL A 44 -9.79 -7.24 -6.00
N ASN A 45 -9.98 -8.15 -6.95
CA ASN A 45 -10.43 -9.51 -6.65
C ASN A 45 -9.39 -10.27 -5.82
N ALA A 46 -8.11 -10.19 -6.20
CA ALA A 46 -7.04 -10.87 -5.49
C ALA A 46 -6.95 -10.39 -4.03
N VAL A 47 -7.02 -9.08 -3.79
CA VAL A 47 -6.95 -8.50 -2.45
C VAL A 47 -8.21 -8.83 -1.64
N ARG A 48 -9.40 -8.78 -2.25
CA ARG A 48 -10.65 -9.24 -1.62
C ARG A 48 -10.56 -10.70 -1.16
N ASP A 49 -9.98 -11.58 -1.98
CA ASP A 49 -9.82 -13.00 -1.67
C ASP A 49 -8.78 -13.26 -0.55
N LYS A 50 -7.87 -12.32 -0.29
CA LYS A 50 -6.96 -12.38 0.87
C LYS A 50 -7.65 -12.03 2.20
N GLY A 51 -8.87 -11.50 2.13
CA GLY A 51 -9.71 -11.18 3.28
C GLY A 51 -9.39 -9.84 3.92
N ASP A 52 -10.05 -9.59 5.05
CA ASP A 52 -10.02 -8.29 5.73
C ASP A 52 -8.60 -7.89 6.15
N GLY A 53 -8.30 -6.59 6.03
CA GLY A 53 -7.02 -6.01 6.40
C GLY A 53 -6.68 -4.75 5.62
N LEU A 54 -5.57 -4.13 6.00
CA LEU A 54 -5.00 -2.98 5.31
C LEU A 54 -3.83 -3.44 4.44
N TYR A 55 -3.84 -3.02 3.19
CA TYR A 55 -2.79 -3.34 2.21
C TYR A 55 -2.19 -2.04 1.71
N VAL A 56 -0.87 -2.00 1.54
CA VAL A 56 -0.22 -0.93 0.77
C VAL A 56 -0.27 -1.30 -0.71
N VAL A 57 -0.55 -0.32 -1.57
CA VAL A 57 -0.49 -0.48 -3.02
C VAL A 57 0.40 0.60 -3.62
N GLY A 58 1.44 0.17 -4.33
CA GLY A 58 2.25 1.02 -5.19
C GLY A 58 1.80 0.91 -6.64
N LEU A 59 1.74 2.05 -7.32
CA LEU A 59 1.32 2.25 -8.71
C LEU A 59 2.45 2.92 -9.49
N ASP A 60 2.35 3.04 -10.81
CA ASP A 60 3.38 3.67 -11.64
C ASP A 60 3.73 5.09 -11.18
N ASP A 61 2.70 5.91 -10.93
CA ASP A 61 2.86 7.33 -10.57
C ASP A 61 2.27 7.67 -9.19
N HIS A 62 1.83 6.67 -8.41
CA HIS A 62 1.10 6.93 -7.16
C HIS A 62 1.27 5.83 -6.11
N VAL A 63 0.82 6.10 -4.88
CA VAL A 63 0.82 5.14 -3.77
C VAL A 63 -0.37 5.41 -2.85
N GLY A 64 -0.93 4.34 -2.31
CA GLY A 64 -2.02 4.43 -1.33
C GLY A 64 -2.21 3.14 -0.56
N PHE A 65 -3.40 3.00 0.00
CA PHE A 65 -3.82 1.80 0.71
C PHE A 65 -5.07 1.20 0.10
N LEU A 66 -5.18 -0.12 0.15
CA LEU A 66 -6.44 -0.82 -0.04
C LEU A 66 -6.92 -1.28 1.34
N ASP A 67 -8.04 -0.73 1.78
CA ASP A 67 -8.74 -1.15 2.99
C ASP A 67 -9.77 -2.21 2.61
N VAL A 68 -9.67 -3.40 3.19
CA VAL A 68 -10.57 -4.52 2.96
C VAL A 68 -11.34 -4.79 4.23
N LEU A 69 -12.66 -4.68 4.15
CA LEU A 69 -13.57 -4.97 5.26
C LEU A 69 -14.85 -5.58 4.70
N ASP A 70 -15.24 -6.75 5.21
CA ASP A 70 -16.48 -7.44 4.81
C ASP A 70 -16.61 -7.61 3.28
N LYS A 71 -15.49 -7.90 2.60
CA LYS A 71 -15.33 -8.02 1.13
C LYS A 71 -15.48 -6.70 0.35
N GLU A 72 -15.77 -5.58 0.99
CA GLU A 72 -15.63 -4.26 0.39
C GLU A 72 -14.14 -3.89 0.31
N VAL A 73 -13.73 -3.32 -0.84
CA VAL A 73 -12.36 -2.86 -1.06
C VAL A 73 -12.41 -1.37 -1.33
N ARG A 74 -11.71 -0.58 -0.52
CA ARG A 74 -11.62 0.88 -0.67
C ARG A 74 -10.18 1.30 -0.94
N PHE A 75 -9.98 2.13 -1.95
CA PHE A 75 -8.69 2.74 -2.21
C PHE A 75 -8.57 4.07 -1.46
N CYS A 76 -7.71 4.08 -0.43
CA CYS A 76 -7.46 5.24 0.42
C CYS A 76 -6.13 5.90 0.07
N HIS A 77 -6.14 7.15 -0.36
CA HIS A 77 -4.93 7.85 -0.80
C HIS A 77 -5.06 9.38 -0.66
N ALA A 78 -3.93 10.07 -0.81
CA ALA A 78 -3.91 11.51 -1.05
C ALA A 78 -4.25 11.76 -2.52
N SER A 79 -5.33 12.48 -2.79
CA SER A 79 -5.81 12.74 -4.15
C SER A 79 -5.02 13.87 -4.81
N TYR A 80 -4.72 13.70 -6.10
CA TYR A 80 -4.15 14.74 -6.97
C TYR A 80 -5.07 15.11 -8.15
N THR A 81 -6.15 14.36 -8.39
CA THR A 81 -7.09 14.56 -9.50
C THR A 81 -8.30 15.42 -9.13
N HIS A 82 -8.46 15.76 -7.86
CA HIS A 82 -9.59 16.51 -7.30
C HIS A 82 -9.09 17.60 -6.34
N ASP A 83 -9.93 18.06 -5.40
CA ASP A 83 -9.49 18.82 -4.24
C ASP A 83 -8.39 18.00 -3.52
N ALA A 84 -7.21 18.58 -3.33
CA ALA A 84 -6.03 17.91 -2.80
C ALA A 84 -6.21 17.48 -1.32
N ASP A 85 -6.98 16.40 -1.12
CA ASP A 85 -7.42 15.86 0.16
C ASP A 85 -7.09 14.37 0.30
N VAL A 86 -7.39 13.81 1.47
CA VAL A 86 -7.33 12.37 1.70
C VAL A 86 -8.74 11.80 1.53
N ARG A 87 -8.88 10.79 0.69
CA ARG A 87 -10.16 10.13 0.42
C ARG A 87 -9.99 8.63 0.35
N CYS A 88 -11.11 7.93 0.55
CA CYS A 88 -11.25 6.51 0.32
C CYS A 88 -12.38 6.29 -0.68
N GLU A 89 -12.11 5.67 -1.83
CA GLU A 89 -13.08 5.51 -2.92
C GLU A 89 -13.06 4.11 -3.53
N ASP A 90 -13.98 3.83 -4.45
CA ASP A 90 -14.01 2.55 -5.18
C ASP A 90 -12.79 2.51 -6.13
N PRO A 91 -11.86 1.54 -5.98
CA PRO A 91 -10.69 1.43 -6.86
C PRO A 91 -11.08 1.33 -8.34
N LEU A 92 -12.20 0.69 -8.69
CA LEU A 92 -12.59 0.49 -10.09
C LEU A 92 -13.19 1.73 -10.76
N GLY A 93 -13.50 2.77 -9.99
CA GLY A 93 -13.94 4.07 -10.49
C GLY A 93 -12.92 5.19 -10.28
N SER A 94 -11.72 4.86 -9.80
CA SER A 94 -10.72 5.82 -9.33
C SER A 94 -9.61 6.02 -10.36
N VAL A 95 -9.58 7.20 -10.99
CA VAL A 95 -8.51 7.57 -11.95
C VAL A 95 -7.10 7.38 -11.36
N PRO A 96 -6.81 7.77 -10.10
CA PRO A 96 -5.48 7.53 -9.51
C PRO A 96 -5.13 6.06 -9.23
N PHE A 97 -6.06 5.13 -9.45
CA PHE A 97 -5.83 3.69 -9.30
C PHE A 97 -5.55 2.99 -10.65
N GLU A 98 -5.85 3.66 -11.77
CA GLU A 98 -5.50 3.21 -13.12
C GLU A 98 -3.97 3.18 -13.26
N SER A 99 -3.40 2.01 -13.53
CA SER A 99 -1.94 1.83 -13.59
C SER A 99 -1.58 0.59 -14.40
N ASP A 100 -0.50 0.64 -15.17
CA ASP A 100 0.01 -0.54 -15.87
C ASP A 100 0.63 -1.56 -14.92
N TYR A 101 1.03 -1.12 -13.72
CA TYR A 101 1.71 -1.94 -12.73
C TYR A 101 1.24 -1.66 -11.29
N HIS A 102 0.74 -2.70 -10.62
CA HIS A 102 0.36 -2.63 -9.20
C HIS A 102 1.27 -3.55 -8.38
N VAL A 103 1.83 -3.02 -7.30
CA VAL A 103 2.57 -3.78 -6.29
C VAL A 103 1.82 -3.69 -4.98
N VAL A 104 1.22 -4.79 -4.55
CA VAL A 104 0.40 -4.84 -3.35
C VAL A 104 1.07 -5.68 -2.28
N GLY A 105 1.05 -5.21 -1.04
CA GLY A 105 1.52 -5.98 0.11
C GLY A 105 0.61 -5.80 1.31
N ARG A 106 0.39 -6.88 2.07
CA ARG A 106 -0.42 -6.81 3.30
C ARG A 106 0.38 -6.14 4.41
N LEU A 107 -0.18 -5.09 5.01
CA LEU A 107 0.44 -4.43 6.16
C LEU A 107 0.14 -5.19 7.44
N PHE A 108 0.93 -4.89 8.47
CA PHE A 108 0.79 -5.47 9.81
C PHE A 108 0.98 -6.99 9.84
N SER A 109 1.76 -7.51 8.89
CA SER A 109 2.26 -8.87 8.97
C SER A 109 3.31 -9.02 10.08
N GLY A 110 3.66 -10.27 10.42
CA GLY A 110 4.53 -10.62 11.54
C GLY A 110 5.78 -9.73 11.65
N PRO A 111 6.62 -9.62 10.61
CA PRO A 111 7.84 -8.81 10.67
C PRO A 111 7.60 -7.33 10.99
N MET A 112 6.52 -6.74 10.45
CA MET A 112 6.18 -5.34 10.69
C MET A 112 5.69 -5.13 12.14
N ILE A 113 4.89 -6.07 12.66
CA ILE A 113 4.43 -6.06 14.05
C ILE A 113 5.58 -6.31 15.03
N ASP A 114 6.48 -7.23 14.73
CA ASP A 114 7.66 -7.50 15.56
C ASP A 114 8.58 -6.27 15.64
N ALA A 115 8.78 -5.57 14.52
CA ALA A 115 9.53 -4.32 14.49
C ALA A 115 8.85 -3.24 15.36
N TRP A 116 7.52 -3.15 15.31
CA TRP A 116 6.76 -2.21 16.13
C TRP A 116 6.86 -2.53 17.62
N LEU A 117 6.60 -3.78 18.03
CA LEU A 117 6.62 -4.22 19.42
C LEU A 117 8.02 -4.14 20.04
N SER A 118 9.06 -4.44 19.26
CA SER A 118 10.46 -4.32 19.70
C SER A 118 11.01 -2.89 19.62
N GLY A 119 10.28 -1.96 19.00
CA GLY A 119 10.75 -0.61 18.73
C GLY A 119 11.97 -0.58 17.80
N THR A 120 12.09 -1.56 16.92
CA THR A 120 13.12 -1.63 15.88
C THR A 120 12.76 -0.71 14.72
N THR A 121 13.76 -0.03 14.15
CA THR A 121 13.55 0.85 12.99
C THR A 121 13.36 0.02 11.72
N ILE A 122 12.30 0.32 10.96
CA ILE A 122 12.11 -0.17 9.60
C ILE A 122 12.93 0.73 8.68
N GLU A 123 14.06 0.20 8.20
CA GLU A 123 14.98 0.91 7.31
C GLU A 123 14.46 0.93 5.87
N THR A 124 14.62 2.07 5.20
CA THR A 124 14.17 2.23 3.81
C THR A 124 15.05 1.43 2.87
N ARG A 125 14.45 0.56 2.06
CA ARG A 125 15.16 -0.13 0.97
C ARG A 125 15.42 0.86 -0.17
N THR A 126 16.68 0.99 -0.55
CA THR A 126 17.13 1.94 -1.59
C THR A 126 17.75 1.25 -2.82
N LYS A 127 17.92 -0.08 -2.79
CA LYS A 127 18.50 -0.89 -3.86
C LYS A 127 17.79 -2.23 -3.99
#